data_AF-A0A6J1W6S4-F1
#
_entry.id   AF-A0A6J1W6S4-F1
#
_cell.length_a   1.000
_cell.length_b   1.000
_cell.length_c   1.000
_cell.angle_alpha   90.00
_cell.angle_beta   90.00
_cell.angle_gamma   90.00
#
_symmetry.space_group_name_H-M   'P 1'
#
loop_
_entity.id
_entity.type
_entity.pdbx_description
1 polymer ?
#
loop_
_entity_poly.entity_id
_entity_poly.type
_entity_poly.pdbx_seq_one_letter_code
_entity_poly.pdbx_strand_id
1 'polypeptide(L)'
;YRSINHRVDSNSLWLYRWYYSEVCQWILILTITLILALAFIETPSSLTVTSDVRYRSEAWKPPCGLTESIELLCFLVFIVDISVKSYLIGWEEFRKTKWLMAYILVLLISLIDWSISLSSSCHENLRIRRILRPFFLLQNSSMMKKTLKSIKRTLPEITSVMLLLAVHLFLFTMFGMLLFARTK
;
A
#
# COMPACT_ATOMS: atom_id res chain seq x y z
N TYR A 1 -22.42 -1.67 -5.07
CA TYR A 1 -22.90 -0.64 -6.02
C TYR A 1 -21.83 -0.41 -7.06
N ARG A 2 -22.15 -0.60 -8.35
CA ARG A 2 -21.23 -0.38 -9.46
C ARG A 2 -21.83 0.72 -10.34
N SER A 3 -21.07 1.77 -10.63
CA SER A 3 -21.54 2.92 -11.41
C SER A 3 -21.57 2.60 -12.91
N ILE A 4 -22.59 3.09 -13.62
CA ILE A 4 -22.79 2.89 -15.06
C ILE A 4 -22.08 4.03 -15.83
N ASN A 5 -20.76 4.16 -15.64
CA ASN A 5 -19.94 5.18 -16.32
C ASN A 5 -18.90 4.51 -17.23
N HIS A 6 -19.27 3.45 -17.95
CA HIS A 6 -18.36 2.71 -18.84
C HIS A 6 -18.82 2.83 -20.30
N ARG A 7 -17.88 2.66 -21.24
CA ARG A 7 -18.19 2.65 -22.68
C ARG A 7 -19.09 1.45 -23.03
N VAL A 8 -20.07 1.68 -23.91
CA VAL A 8 -21.10 0.70 -24.29
C VAL A 8 -20.90 0.21 -25.73
N ASP A 9 -19.69 -0.28 -26.03
CA ASP A 9 -19.38 -0.94 -27.30
C ASP A 9 -19.44 -2.47 -27.13
N SER A 10 -19.69 -3.23 -28.21
CA SER A 10 -19.76 -4.70 -28.15
C SER A 10 -18.47 -5.33 -27.56
N ASN A 11 -17.31 -4.87 -28.03
CA ASN A 11 -16.00 -5.31 -27.53
C ASN A 11 -15.77 -4.87 -26.07
N SER A 12 -16.18 -3.66 -25.72
CA SER A 12 -16.07 -3.11 -24.36
C SER A 12 -16.93 -3.89 -23.37
N LEU A 13 -18.11 -4.35 -23.77
CA LEU A 13 -19.00 -5.17 -22.94
C LEU A 13 -18.45 -6.59 -22.74
N TRP A 14 -17.88 -7.21 -23.79
CA TRP A 14 -17.21 -8.50 -23.65
C TRP A 14 -16.02 -8.41 -22.68
N LEU A 15 -15.18 -7.39 -22.85
CA LEU A 15 -14.00 -7.15 -22.01
C LEU A 15 -14.41 -6.83 -20.56
N TYR A 16 -15.48 -6.07 -20.37
CA TYR A 16 -16.07 -5.81 -19.05
C TYR A 16 -16.56 -7.10 -18.36
N ARG A 17 -17.27 -7.98 -19.08
CA ARG A 17 -17.75 -9.26 -18.54
C ARG A 17 -16.58 -10.17 -18.16
N TRP A 18 -15.54 -10.23 -19.01
CA TRP A 18 -14.34 -11.00 -18.74
C TRP A 18 -13.57 -10.46 -17.52
N TYR A 19 -13.36 -9.15 -17.43
CA TYR A 19 -12.66 -8.51 -16.32
C TYR A 19 -13.36 -8.71 -14.96
N TYR A 20 -14.70 -8.66 -14.97
CA TYR A 20 -15.50 -8.89 -13.76
C TYR A 20 -15.86 -10.36 -13.52
N SER A 21 -15.28 -11.30 -14.27
CA SER A 21 -15.40 -12.73 -13.97
C SER A 21 -14.73 -13.05 -12.64
N GLU A 22 -15.25 -14.07 -11.94
CA GLU A 22 -14.69 -14.55 -10.67
C GLU A 22 -13.20 -14.88 -10.82
N VAL A 23 -12.82 -15.56 -11.90
CA VAL A 23 -11.43 -15.97 -12.15
C VAL A 23 -10.49 -14.76 -12.21
N CYS A 24 -10.86 -13.72 -12.97
CA CYS A 24 -10.02 -12.53 -13.11
C CYS A 24 -9.90 -11.77 -11.78
N GLN A 25 -10.99 -11.67 -11.02
CA GLN A 25 -10.98 -11.02 -9.70
C GLN A 25 -10.16 -11.81 -8.66
N TRP A 26 -10.25 -13.15 -8.67
CA TRP A 26 -9.43 -14.02 -7.81
C TRP A 26 -7.95 -13.90 -8.14
N ILE A 27 -7.58 -13.82 -9.43
CA ILE A 27 -6.19 -13.58 -9.84
C ILE A 27 -5.69 -12.25 -9.27
N LEU A 28 -6.47 -11.17 -9.39
CA LEU A 28 -6.10 -9.86 -8.84
C LEU A 28 -5.96 -9.87 -7.30
N ILE A 29 -6.83 -10.60 -6.60
CA ILE A 29 -6.71 -10.74 -5.15
C ILE A 29 -5.46 -11.53 -4.81
N LEU A 30 -5.19 -12.63 -5.52
CA LEU A 30 -4.00 -13.45 -5.33
C LEU A 30 -2.73 -12.62 -5.55
N THR A 31 -2.64 -11.82 -6.61
CA THR A 31 -1.46 -10.96 -6.84
C THR A 31 -1.26 -9.92 -5.74
N ILE A 32 -2.34 -9.32 -5.21
CA ILE A 32 -2.27 -8.42 -4.05
C ILE A 32 -1.79 -9.16 -2.80
N THR A 33 -2.28 -10.36 -2.54
CA THR A 33 -1.81 -11.16 -1.40
C THR A 33 -0.34 -11.53 -1.55
N LEU A 34 0.09 -11.86 -2.76
CA LEU A 34 1.45 -12.26 -3.07
C LEU A 34 2.45 -11.10 -2.87
N ILE A 35 2.16 -9.90 -3.39
CA ILE A 35 3.04 -8.73 -3.21
C ILE A 35 3.19 -8.34 -1.73
N LEU A 36 2.12 -8.51 -0.93
CA LEU A 36 2.15 -8.26 0.52
C LEU A 36 2.90 -9.37 1.26
N ALA A 37 2.69 -10.63 0.88
CA ALA A 37 3.38 -11.77 1.47
C ALA A 37 4.90 -11.76 1.20
N LEU A 38 5.34 -11.15 0.09
CA LEU A 38 6.76 -11.02 -0.23
C LEU A 38 7.57 -10.33 0.88
N ALA A 39 6.93 -9.45 1.67
CA ALA A 39 7.56 -8.79 2.79
C ALA A 39 8.07 -9.75 3.89
N PHE A 40 7.53 -10.96 3.99
CA PHE A 40 8.02 -11.98 4.94
C PHE A 40 9.32 -12.66 4.48
N ILE A 41 9.53 -12.70 3.16
CA ILE A 41 10.66 -13.40 2.51
C ILE A 41 11.83 -12.43 2.28
N GLU A 42 11.53 -11.19 1.93
CA GLU A 42 12.52 -10.14 1.71
C GLU A 42 13.35 -9.81 2.95
N THR A 43 14.51 -9.18 2.75
CA THR A 43 15.37 -8.72 3.85
C THR A 43 14.76 -7.51 4.58
N PRO A 44 14.62 -7.53 5.93
CA PRO A 44 14.95 -8.62 6.86
C PRO A 44 13.89 -9.74 6.83
N SER A 45 14.33 -10.98 6.63
CA SER A 45 13.42 -12.12 6.53
C SER A 45 12.85 -12.49 7.89
N SER A 46 11.55 -12.82 7.91
CA SER A 46 10.81 -13.23 9.11
C SER A 46 10.84 -14.75 9.34
N LEU A 47 11.51 -15.50 8.46
CA LEU A 47 11.65 -16.95 8.52
C LEU A 47 12.75 -17.35 9.52
N THR A 48 12.50 -17.12 10.81
CA THR A 48 13.33 -17.63 11.91
C THR A 48 12.44 -18.33 12.94
N VAL A 49 12.97 -19.37 13.59
CA VAL A 49 12.22 -20.17 14.58
C VAL A 49 11.84 -19.33 15.80
N THR A 50 12.71 -18.41 16.20
CA THR A 50 12.49 -17.48 17.31
C THR A 50 12.72 -16.04 16.86
N SER A 51 11.97 -15.12 17.45
CA SER A 51 12.14 -13.67 17.32
C SER A 51 13.01 -13.06 18.43
N ASP A 52 13.36 -13.84 19.48
CA ASP A 52 14.23 -13.35 20.56
C ASP A 52 15.65 -13.14 20.04
N VAL A 53 16.12 -11.89 20.14
CA VAL A 53 17.47 -11.47 19.70
C VAL A 53 18.57 -12.29 20.36
N ARG A 54 18.35 -12.81 21.57
CA ARG A 54 19.35 -13.61 22.31
C ARG A 54 19.58 -14.99 21.73
N TYR A 55 18.58 -15.58 21.08
CA TYR A 55 18.60 -16.98 20.61
C TYR A 55 18.30 -17.10 19.11
N ARG A 56 18.34 -15.98 18.37
CA ARG A 56 17.94 -15.91 16.97
C ARG A 56 18.96 -16.61 16.07
N SER A 57 18.50 -17.62 15.33
CA SER A 57 19.26 -18.23 14.23
C SER A 57 19.47 -17.25 13.08
N GLU A 58 20.54 -17.42 12.30
CA GLU A 58 20.77 -16.61 11.10
C GLU A 58 19.58 -16.69 10.15
N ALA A 59 19.10 -15.53 9.71
CA ALA A 59 17.94 -15.44 8.85
C ALA A 59 18.35 -15.77 7.41
N TRP A 60 17.52 -16.56 6.73
CA TRP A 60 17.76 -16.92 5.33
C TRP A 60 17.72 -15.68 4.44
N LYS A 61 18.77 -15.46 3.64
CA LYS A 61 18.88 -14.33 2.69
C LYS A 61 18.56 -14.84 1.28
N PRO A 62 17.45 -14.41 0.66
CA PRO A 62 17.12 -14.83 -0.70
C PRO A 62 18.10 -14.22 -1.71
N PRO A 63 18.33 -14.89 -2.85
CA PRO A 63 19.07 -14.28 -3.95
C PRO A 63 18.32 -13.07 -4.50
N CYS A 64 19.04 -12.00 -4.81
CA CYS A 64 18.49 -10.71 -5.24
C CYS A 64 17.50 -10.84 -6.41
N GLY A 65 17.84 -11.62 -7.44
CA GLY A 65 17.00 -11.75 -8.64
C GLY A 65 15.64 -12.43 -8.39
N LEU A 66 15.51 -13.26 -7.35
CA LEU A 66 14.25 -13.99 -7.11
C LEU A 66 13.15 -13.05 -6.61
N THR A 67 13.43 -12.23 -5.59
CA THR A 67 12.42 -11.31 -5.06
C THR A 67 12.05 -10.23 -6.08
N GLU A 68 13.05 -9.66 -6.76
CA GLU A 68 12.83 -8.60 -7.76
C GLU A 68 12.04 -9.09 -8.98
N SER A 69 12.24 -10.34 -9.42
CA SER A 69 11.48 -10.91 -10.55
C SER A 69 10.02 -11.17 -10.20
N ILE A 70 9.75 -11.68 -8.99
CA ILE A 70 8.37 -11.89 -8.51
C ILE A 70 7.63 -10.55 -8.37
N GLU A 71 8.32 -9.52 -7.89
CA GLU A 71 7.76 -8.16 -7.81
C GLU A 71 7.42 -7.60 -9.19
N LEU A 72 8.33 -7.72 -10.15
CA LEU A 72 8.08 -7.28 -11.53
C LEU A 72 6.87 -7.98 -12.13
N LEU A 73 6.73 -9.29 -11.94
CA LEU A 73 5.57 -10.05 -12.41
C LEU A 73 4.26 -9.50 -11.83
N CYS A 74 4.24 -9.13 -10.55
CA CYS A 74 3.08 -8.48 -9.94
C CYS A 74 2.79 -7.10 -10.55
N PHE A 75 3.82 -6.28 -10.82
CA PHE A 75 3.60 -4.97 -11.46
C PHE A 75 3.08 -5.10 -12.87
N LEU A 76 3.51 -6.10 -13.64
CA LEU A 76 2.95 -6.37 -14.96
C LEU A 76 1.44 -6.64 -14.87
N VAL A 77 1.00 -7.44 -13.89
CA VAL A 77 -0.44 -7.68 -13.66
C VAL A 77 -1.17 -6.38 -13.28
N PHE A 78 -0.57 -5.52 -12.45
CA PHE A 78 -1.14 -4.21 -12.10
C PHE A 78 -1.19 -3.24 -13.29
N ILE A 79 -0.22 -3.28 -14.20
CA ILE A 79 -0.23 -2.52 -15.45
C ILE A 79 -1.40 -2.98 -16.34
N VAL A 80 -1.60 -4.30 -16.46
CA VAL A 80 -2.76 -4.87 -17.18
C VAL A 80 -4.08 -4.46 -16.51
N ASP A 81 -4.18 -4.51 -15.18
CA ASP A 81 -5.38 -4.07 -14.46
C ASP A 81 -5.73 -2.61 -14.71
N ILE A 82 -4.75 -1.69 -14.60
CA ILE A 82 -5.02 -0.26 -14.78
C ILE A 82 -5.29 0.10 -16.24
N SER A 83 -4.65 -0.57 -17.19
CA SER A 83 -4.92 -0.36 -18.63
C SER A 83 -6.33 -0.80 -19.00
N VAL A 84 -6.79 -1.97 -18.53
CA VAL A 84 -8.17 -2.45 -18.70
C VAL A 84 -9.16 -1.48 -18.06
N LYS A 85 -8.93 -1.05 -16.82
CA LYS A 85 -9.78 -0.06 -16.13
C LYS A 85 -9.84 1.27 -16.87
N SER A 86 -8.70 1.77 -17.37
CA SER A 86 -8.62 3.02 -18.13
C SER A 86 -9.40 2.93 -19.44
N TYR A 87 -9.29 1.81 -20.15
CA TYR A 87 -10.02 1.57 -21.39
C TYR A 87 -11.54 1.50 -21.16
N LEU A 88 -12.00 0.79 -20.12
CA LEU A 88 -13.42 0.61 -19.81
C LEU A 88 -14.12 1.91 -19.35
N ILE A 89 -13.45 2.72 -18.53
CA ILE A 89 -14.00 3.95 -17.95
C ILE A 89 -13.95 5.12 -18.96
N GLY A 90 -12.97 5.11 -19.86
CA GLY A 90 -12.72 6.21 -20.78
C GLY A 90 -11.89 7.34 -20.16
N TRP A 91 -11.20 8.09 -21.02
CA TRP A 91 -10.15 9.03 -20.62
C TRP A 91 -10.62 10.22 -19.76
N GLU A 92 -11.81 10.77 -20.07
CA GLU A 92 -12.36 11.93 -19.37
C GLU A 92 -12.72 11.60 -17.91
N GLU A 93 -13.43 10.49 -17.69
CA GLU A 93 -13.82 10.03 -16.35
C GLU A 93 -12.63 9.47 -15.57
N PHE A 94 -11.64 8.92 -16.28
CA PHE A 94 -10.39 8.46 -15.68
C PHE A 94 -9.65 9.60 -14.96
N ARG A 95 -9.50 10.77 -15.61
CA ARG A 95 -8.81 11.94 -15.04
C ARG A 95 -9.55 12.54 -13.83
N LYS A 96 -10.88 12.46 -13.80
CA LYS A 96 -11.68 12.94 -12.66
C LYS A 96 -11.51 12.06 -11.41
N THR A 97 -11.19 10.78 -11.60
CA THR A 97 -11.12 9.81 -10.51
C THR A 97 -9.76 9.86 -9.79
N LYS A 98 -9.68 10.62 -8.69
CA LYS A 98 -8.44 10.79 -7.88
C LYS A 98 -7.79 9.46 -7.46
N TRP A 99 -8.59 8.44 -7.16
CA TRP A 99 -8.10 7.10 -6.78
C TRP A 99 -7.36 6.37 -7.92
N LEU A 100 -7.81 6.53 -9.17
CA LEU A 100 -7.15 5.93 -10.33
C LEU A 100 -5.87 6.68 -10.68
N MET A 101 -5.89 8.01 -10.59
CA MET A 101 -4.68 8.84 -10.73
C MET A 101 -3.62 8.49 -9.69
N ALA A 102 -4.01 8.34 -8.42
CA ALA A 102 -3.11 7.91 -7.36
C ALA A 102 -2.55 6.51 -7.63
N TYR A 103 -3.34 5.60 -8.22
CA TYR A 103 -2.86 4.27 -8.58
C TYR A 103 -1.78 4.29 -9.65
N ILE A 104 -1.96 5.08 -10.72
CA ILE A 104 -0.89 5.28 -11.73
C ILE A 104 0.37 5.86 -11.09
N LEU A 105 0.22 6.90 -10.27
CA LEU A 105 1.36 7.56 -9.61
C LEU A 105 2.14 6.57 -8.74
N VAL A 106 1.45 5.80 -7.89
CA VAL A 106 2.06 4.80 -7.01
C VAL A 106 2.74 3.71 -7.82
N LEU A 107 2.12 3.24 -8.91
CA LEU A 107 2.70 2.23 -9.79
C LEU A 107 3.98 2.73 -10.47
N LEU A 108 3.99 3.98 -10.96
CA LEU A 108 5.18 4.59 -11.55
C LEU A 108 6.33 4.74 -10.55
N ILE A 109 6.05 5.27 -9.36
CA ILE A 109 7.06 5.39 -8.30
C ILE A 109 7.62 4.01 -7.94
N SER A 110 6.75 3.00 -7.86
CA SER A 110 7.16 1.62 -7.57
C SER A 110 8.06 1.05 -8.68
N LEU A 111 7.77 1.31 -9.95
CA LEU A 111 8.60 0.85 -11.08
C LEU A 111 9.97 1.55 -11.12
N ILE A 112 10.01 2.84 -10.80
CA ILE A 112 11.27 3.60 -10.70
C ILE A 112 12.13 3.02 -9.58
N ASP A 113 11.56 2.85 -8.38
CA ASP A 113 12.27 2.25 -7.24
C ASP A 113 12.80 0.85 -7.57
N TRP A 114 12.01 0.03 -8.27
CA TRP A 114 12.45 -1.28 -8.75
C TRP A 114 13.63 -1.20 -9.73
N SER A 115 13.58 -0.27 -10.70
CA SER A 115 14.67 -0.10 -11.66
C SER A 115 15.97 0.36 -11.00
N ILE A 116 15.88 1.20 -9.97
CA ILE A 116 17.03 1.68 -9.21
C ILE A 116 17.61 0.51 -8.39
N SER A 117 16.77 -0.30 -7.74
CA SER A 117 17.21 -1.47 -6.99
C SER A 117 17.89 -2.54 -7.86
N LEU A 118 17.43 -2.71 -9.09
CA LEU A 118 18.08 -3.60 -10.07
C LEU A 118 19.44 -3.05 -10.51
N SER A 119 19.53 -1.74 -10.76
CA SER A 119 20.77 -1.05 -11.13
C SER A 119 21.82 -1.10 -10.02
N SER A 120 21.39 -0.98 -8.77
CA SER A 120 22.26 -0.98 -7.59
C SER A 120 22.61 -2.39 -7.07
N SER A 121 22.31 -3.45 -7.83
CA SER A 121 22.55 -4.86 -7.44
C SER A 121 21.98 -5.21 -6.05
N CYS A 122 20.84 -4.59 -5.69
CA CYS A 122 20.13 -4.78 -4.43
C CYS A 122 20.93 -4.40 -3.17
N HIS A 123 21.91 -3.49 -3.27
CA HIS A 123 22.62 -2.92 -2.12
C HIS A 123 21.90 -1.76 -1.42
N GLU A 124 20.66 -1.45 -1.83
CA GLU A 124 19.85 -0.41 -1.20
C GLU A 124 19.30 -0.82 0.17
N ASN A 125 19.54 0.04 1.16
CA ASN A 125 19.06 -0.14 2.52
C ASN A 125 17.57 0.22 2.69
N LEU A 126 17.02 1.09 1.83
CA LEU A 126 15.64 1.59 1.94
C LEU A 126 14.90 1.36 0.63
N ARG A 127 13.83 0.55 0.68
CA ARG A 127 12.95 0.27 -0.46
C ARG A 127 11.62 0.98 -0.29
N ILE A 128 11.46 2.13 -0.94
CA ILE A 128 10.28 3.01 -0.80
C ILE A 128 9.01 2.27 -1.23
N ARG A 129 9.12 1.42 -2.25
CA ARG A 129 8.04 0.58 -2.78
C ARG A 129 7.29 -0.24 -1.73
N ARG A 130 7.95 -0.66 -0.64
CA ARG A 130 7.32 -1.47 0.42
C ARG A 130 6.18 -0.71 1.12
N ILE A 131 6.40 0.56 1.40
CA ILE A 131 5.41 1.45 2.06
C ILE A 131 4.20 1.66 1.14
N LEU A 132 4.41 1.58 -0.16
CA LEU A 132 3.38 1.79 -1.17
C LEU A 132 2.50 0.55 -1.41
N ARG A 133 2.95 -0.69 -1.13
CA ARG A 133 2.19 -1.91 -1.42
C ARG A 133 0.78 -1.98 -0.81
N PRO A 134 0.56 -1.57 0.45
CA PRO A 134 -0.79 -1.55 1.04
C PRO A 134 -1.78 -0.69 0.24
N PHE A 135 -1.28 0.28 -0.53
CA PHE A 135 -2.11 1.08 -1.43
C PHE A 135 -2.83 0.23 -2.48
N PHE A 136 -2.22 -0.83 -3.01
CA PHE A 136 -2.85 -1.70 -4.01
C PHE A 136 -4.08 -2.42 -3.45
N LEU A 137 -4.00 -2.84 -2.19
CA LEU A 137 -5.11 -3.44 -1.47
C LEU A 137 -6.21 -2.40 -1.19
N LEU A 138 -5.83 -1.19 -0.76
CA LEU A 138 -6.75 -0.07 -0.57
C LEU A 138 -7.47 0.34 -1.87
N GLN A 139 -6.77 0.27 -3.00
CA GLN A 139 -7.30 0.65 -4.30
C GLN A 139 -8.37 -0.34 -4.80
N ASN A 140 -8.20 -1.64 -4.53
CA ASN A 140 -9.15 -2.66 -4.96
C ASN A 140 -10.42 -2.69 -4.07
N SER A 141 -10.27 -2.44 -2.77
CA SER A 141 -11.39 -2.51 -1.81
C SER A 141 -12.24 -1.23 -1.77
N SER A 142 -13.49 -1.33 -2.18
CA SER A 142 -14.45 -0.22 -2.04
C SER A 142 -14.83 0.09 -0.58
N MET A 143 -14.81 -0.91 0.30
CA MET A 143 -15.14 -0.74 1.72
C MET A 143 -14.03 0.05 2.43
N MET A 144 -12.77 -0.24 2.12
CA MET A 144 -11.64 0.48 2.72
C MET A 144 -11.59 1.95 2.30
N LYS A 145 -11.97 2.26 1.07
CA LYS A 145 -12.09 3.66 0.62
C LYS A 145 -13.15 4.42 1.42
N LYS A 146 -14.26 3.76 1.77
CA LYS A 146 -15.31 4.35 2.61
C LYS A 146 -14.84 4.53 4.04
N THR A 147 -14.16 3.56 4.63
CA THR A 147 -13.63 3.66 6.00
C THR A 147 -12.59 4.77 6.09
N LEU A 148 -11.65 4.87 5.14
CA LEU A 148 -10.69 5.98 5.08
C LEU A 148 -11.36 7.35 4.94
N LYS A 149 -12.43 7.45 4.14
CA LYS A 149 -13.23 8.68 4.04
C LYS A 149 -13.89 9.02 5.38
N SER A 150 -14.35 8.02 6.13
CA SER A 150 -14.91 8.21 7.48
C SER A 150 -13.85 8.70 8.46
N ILE A 151 -12.68 8.05 8.50
CA ILE A 151 -11.54 8.45 9.36
C ILE A 151 -11.12 9.89 9.05
N LYS A 152 -11.05 10.26 7.77
CA LYS A 152 -10.71 11.62 7.37
C LYS A 152 -11.74 12.66 7.86
N ARG A 153 -13.01 12.29 7.99
CA ARG A 153 -14.07 13.18 8.49
C ARG A 153 -13.97 13.39 10.00
N THR A 154 -13.54 12.38 10.76
CA THR A 154 -13.39 12.45 12.22
C THR A 154 -12.04 13.05 12.65
N LEU A 155 -11.05 13.08 11.76
CA LEU A 155 -9.71 13.63 12.01
C LEU A 155 -9.69 15.06 12.60
N PRO A 156 -10.48 16.05 12.14
CA PRO A 156 -10.47 17.38 12.74
C PRO A 156 -10.94 17.41 14.22
N GLU A 157 -11.92 16.57 14.58
CA GLU A 157 -12.41 16.46 15.96
C GLU A 157 -11.36 15.78 16.85
N ILE A 158 -10.69 14.74 16.35
CA ILE A 158 -9.60 14.08 17.08
C ILE A 158 -8.45 15.06 17.33
N THR A 159 -8.12 15.92 16.37
CA THR A 159 -7.05 16.91 16.51
C THR A 159 -7.30 17.90 17.65
N SER A 160 -8.54 18.34 17.87
CA SER A 160 -8.83 19.27 18.97
C SER A 160 -8.66 18.60 20.34
N VAL A 161 -9.09 17.34 20.48
CA VAL A 161 -8.90 16.55 21.70
C VAL A 161 -7.41 16.26 21.95
N MET A 162 -6.65 15.93 20.91
CA MET A 162 -5.21 15.73 21.00
C MET A 162 -4.46 16.99 21.44
N LEU A 163 -4.88 18.16 20.95
CA LEU A 163 -4.29 19.44 21.37
C LEU A 163 -4.59 19.74 22.84
N LEU A 164 -5.83 19.52 23.29
CA LEU A 164 -6.20 19.66 24.70
C LEU A 164 -5.38 18.73 25.60
N LEU A 165 -5.23 17.47 25.18
CA LEU A 165 -4.41 16.48 25.89
C LEU A 165 -2.94 16.91 25.96
N ALA A 166 -2.39 17.45 24.86
CA ALA A 166 -1.02 17.94 24.83
C ALA A 166 -0.80 19.12 25.80
N VAL A 167 -1.74 20.08 25.85
CA VAL A 167 -1.69 21.19 26.81
C VAL A 167 -1.78 20.69 28.25
N HIS A 168 -2.68 19.74 28.51
CA HIS A 168 -2.83 19.14 29.83
C HIS A 168 -1.53 18.46 30.29
N LEU A 169 -0.95 17.59 29.45
CA LEU A 169 0.32 16.94 29.74
C LEU A 169 1.44 17.96 29.95
N PHE A 170 1.52 19.01 29.13
CA PHE A 170 2.52 20.07 29.28
C PHE A 170 2.41 20.83 30.61
N LEU A 171 1.19 21.15 31.06
CA LEU A 171 0.99 21.81 32.34
C LEU A 171 1.42 20.92 33.51
N PHE A 172 0.99 19.65 33.51
CA PHE A 172 1.33 18.73 34.60
C PHE A 172 2.81 18.36 34.64
N THR A 173 3.50 18.29 33.50
CA THR A 173 4.96 18.09 33.50
C THR A 173 5.68 19.30 34.10
N MET A 174 5.25 20.53 33.80
CA MET A 174 5.81 21.73 34.44
C MET A 174 5.57 21.76 35.96
N PHE A 175 4.34 21.45 36.40
CA PHE A 175 4.05 21.32 37.83
C PHE A 175 4.87 20.21 38.49
N GLY A 176 4.99 19.05 37.85
CA GLY A 176 5.78 17.92 38.35
C GLY A 176 7.25 18.28 38.51
N MET A 177 7.85 18.97 37.54
CA MET A 177 9.22 19.46 37.67
C MET A 177 9.37 20.46 38.82
N LEU A 178 8.43 21.40 38.97
CA LEU A 178 8.51 22.38 40.07
C LEU A 178 8.36 21.75 41.46
N LEU A 179 7.49 20.74 41.60
CA LEU A 179 7.22 20.06 42.87
C LEU A 179 8.30 19.04 43.25
N PHE A 180 8.82 18.28 42.28
CA PHE A 180 9.67 17.12 42.54
C PHE A 180 11.14 17.32 42.12
N ALA A 181 11.52 18.34 41.35
CA ALA A 181 12.92 18.54 40.97
C ALA A 181 13.81 19.09 42.10
N ARG A 182 13.22 19.59 43.20
CA ARG A 182 13.93 20.12 44.37
C ARG A 182 13.81 19.27 45.64
N THR A 183 13.39 18.02 45.53
CA THR A 183 13.44 17.09 46.66
C THR A 183 14.88 16.54 46.76
N LYS A 184 15.60 17.02 47.78
CA LYS A 184 16.88 16.46 48.23
C LYS A 184 16.62 15.22 49.08
#